data_AF-A0AAC9Q3E2-F1
#
_entry.id   AF-A0AAC9Q3E2-F1
#
_cell.length_a   1.000
_cell.length_b   1.000
_cell.length_c   1.000
_cell.angle_alpha   90.00
_cell.angle_beta   90.00
_cell.angle_gamma   90.00
#
_symmetry.space_group_name_H-M   'P 1'
#
loop_
_entity.id
_entity.type
_entity.pdbx_description
1 polymer ?
#
loop_
_entity_poly.entity_id
_entity_poly.type
_entity_poly.pdbx_seq_one_letter_code
_entity_poly.pdbx_strand_id
1 'polypeptide(L)' 'MFDKGNLKYFFIWLISLLLSGLLKLIGYLNPDVLIINNFLLLLLVFGPALLVTIVLVFNKFSNS' A
#
# COMPACT_ATOMS: atom_id res chain seq x y z
N MET A 1 -7.47 -7.91 18.32
CA MET A 1 -7.59 -9.14 17.53
C MET A 1 -7.74 -8.73 16.08
N PHE A 2 -6.80 -9.07 15.20
CA PHE A 2 -7.00 -8.85 13.76
C PHE A 2 -8.16 -9.74 13.33
N ASP A 3 -9.28 -9.12 12.96
CA ASP A 3 -10.45 -9.85 12.49
C ASP A 3 -10.09 -10.63 11.23
N LYS A 4 -10.50 -11.90 11.13
CA LYS A 4 -10.12 -12.76 10.00
C LYS A 4 -10.55 -12.16 8.65
N GLY A 5 -11.66 -11.40 8.64
CA GLY A 5 -12.14 -10.65 7.49
C GLY A 5 -11.29 -9.44 7.10
N ASN A 6 -10.49 -8.91 8.03
CA ASN A 6 -9.63 -7.73 7.84
C ASN A 6 -8.20 -8.08 7.41
N LEU A 7 -7.79 -9.35 7.53
CA LEU A 7 -6.46 -9.85 7.17
C LEU A 7 -6.12 -9.60 5.69
N LYS A 8 -7.13 -9.67 4.80
CA LYS A 8 -6.97 -9.40 3.36
C LYS A 8 -6.46 -7.99 3.08
N TYR A 9 -6.90 -7.00 3.86
CA TYR A 9 -6.49 -5.60 3.72
C TYR A 9 -5.03 -5.40 4.16
N PHE A 10 -4.59 -6.12 5.20
CA PHE A 10 -3.19 -6.15 5.59
C PHE A 10 -2.29 -6.71 4.48
N PHE A 11 -2.70 -7.80 3.83
CA PHE A 11 -1.94 -8.36 2.69
C PHE A 11 -1.91 -7.43 1.48
N ILE A 12 -3.00 -6.72 1.19
CA ILE A 12 -3.03 -5.70 0.12
C ILE A 12 -1.99 -4.62 0.38
N TRP A 13 -1.89 -4.14 1.63
CA TRP A 13 -0.86 -3.17 2.01
C TRP A 13 0.55 -3.74 1.87
N LEU A 14 0.79 -4.96 2.38
CA LEU A 14 2.09 -5.62 2.35
C LEU A 14 2.60 -5.87 0.92
N ILE A 15 1.73 -6.36 0.04
CA ILE A 15 2.07 -6.59 -1.39
C ILE A 15 2.41 -5.27 -2.07
N SER A 16 1.64 -4.21 -1.77
CA SER A 16 1.88 -2.90 -2.35
C SER A 16 3.23 -2.31 -1.90
N LEU A 17 3.60 -2.54 -0.63
CA LEU A 17 4.90 -2.14 -0.09
C LEU A 17 6.06 -2.92 -0.75
N LEU A 18 5.92 -4.23 -0.93
CA LEU A 18 6.94 -5.05 -1.62
C LEU A 18 7.11 -4.63 -3.08
N LEU A 19 6.00 -4.43 -3.80
CA LEU A 19 6.01 -4.01 -5.19
C LEU A 19 6.61 -2.61 -5.36
N SER A 20 6.35 -1.71 -4.40
CA SER A 20 6.96 -0.39 -4.30
C SER A 20 8.48 -0.47 -4.12
N GLY A 21 8.97 -1.34 -3.25
CA GLY A 21 10.41 -1.56 -3.07
C GLY A 21 11.09 -2.06 -4.35
N LEU A 22 10.43 -2.96 -5.08
CA LEU A 22 10.93 -3.54 -6.32
C LEU A 22 10.98 -2.49 -7.45
N LEU A 23 9.94 -1.67 -7.58
CA LEU A 23 9.93 -0.53 -8.51
C LEU A 23 11.03 0.48 -8.17
N LYS A 24 11.29 0.75 -6.88
CA LYS A 24 12.39 1.65 -6.46
C LYS A 24 13.74 1.15 -6.94
N LEU A 25 13.97 -0.16 -6.84
CA LEU A 25 15.20 -0.80 -7.28
C LEU A 25 15.36 -0.69 -8.81
N ILE A 26 14.28 -0.88 -9.58
CA ILE A 26 14.27 -0.69 -11.03
C ILE A 26 14.56 0.78 -11.40
N GLY A 27 13.93 1.74 -10.70
CA GLY A 27 14.16 3.17 -10.91
C GLY A 27 15.60 3.61 -10.61
N TYR A 28 16.27 2.93 -9.68
CA TYR A 28 17.69 3.18 -9.40
C TYR A 28 18.61 2.71 -10.54
N LEU A 29 18.22 1.66 -11.26
CA LEU A 29 18.97 1.14 -12.42
C LEU A 29 18.75 1.97 -13.69
N ASN A 30 17.63 2.70 -13.79
CA ASN A 30 17.33 3.58 -14.91
C ASN A 30 16.88 4.97 -14.43
N PRO A 31 17.80 5.95 -14.31
CA PRO A 31 17.55 7.24 -13.68
C PRO A 31 16.52 8.09 -14.43
N ASP A 32 16.34 7.90 -15.73
CA ASP A 32 15.35 8.63 -16.53
C ASP A 32 13.90 8.36 -16.08
N VAL A 33 13.68 7.22 -15.43
CA VAL A 33 12.37 6.81 -14.92
C VAL A 33 12.21 7.12 -13.43
N LEU A 34 13.28 7.55 -12.74
CA LEU A 34 13.34 7.70 -11.27
C LEU A 34 12.25 8.64 -10.72
N ILE A 35 11.98 9.75 -11.40
CA ILE A 35 10.98 10.75 -10.96
C ILE A 35 9.56 10.17 -11.06
N ILE A 36 9.21 9.56 -12.19
CA ILE A 36 7.91 8.91 -12.38
C ILE A 36 7.74 7.74 -11.41
N ASN A 37 8.79 6.94 -11.22
CA ASN A 37 8.75 5.82 -10.30
C ASN A 37 8.54 6.28 -8.85
N ASN A 38 9.15 7.39 -8.42
CA ASN A 38 8.96 7.93 -7.08
C ASN A 38 7.51 8.38 -6.82
N PHE A 39 6.85 8.98 -7.81
CA PHE A 39 5.41 9.31 -7.71
C PHE A 39 4.54 8.05 -7.66
N LEU A 40 4.84 7.06 -8.50
CA LEU A 40 4.17 5.75 -8.51
C LEU A 40 4.32 5.03 -7.16
N LEU A 41 5.53 5.08 -6.58
CA LEU A 41 5.86 4.55 -5.26
C LEU A 41 5.01 5.18 -4.17
N LEU A 42 4.91 6.51 -4.16
CA LEU A 42 4.12 7.23 -3.18
C LEU A 42 2.67 6.77 -3.26
N LEU A 43 2.09 6.72 -4.46
CA LEU A 43 0.71 6.29 -4.68
C LEU A 43 0.49 4.83 -4.28
N LEU A 44 1.43 3.95 -4.63
CA LEU A 44 1.34 2.52 -4.37
C LEU A 44 1.45 2.19 -2.88
N VAL A 45 2.18 2.98 -2.09
CA VAL A 45 2.25 2.77 -0.63
C VAL A 45 1.12 3.50 0.09
N PHE A 46 0.90 4.79 -0.21
CA PHE A 46 -0.10 5.60 0.48
C PHE A 46 -1.53 5.23 0.11
N GLY A 47 -1.84 4.95 -1.16
CA GLY A 47 -3.19 4.64 -1.60
C GLY A 47 -3.78 3.42 -0.87
N PRO A 48 -3.10 2.27 -0.90
CA PRO A 48 -3.50 1.09 -0.15
C PRO A 48 -3.51 1.32 1.36
N ALA A 49 -2.52 2.03 1.93
CA ALA A 49 -2.52 2.33 3.37
C ALA A 49 -3.75 3.16 3.80
N LEU A 50 -4.11 4.19 3.01
CA LEU A 50 -5.29 5.00 3.25
C LEU A 50 -6.57 4.17 3.11
N LEU A 51 -6.68 3.37 2.05
CA LEU A 51 -7.84 2.50 1.81
C LEU A 51 -8.02 1.50 2.96
N VAL A 52 -6.93 0.84 3.39
CA VAL A 52 -6.93 -0.09 4.52
C VAL A 52 -7.35 0.62 5.80
N THR A 53 -6.81 1.82 6.07
CA THR A 53 -7.15 2.61 7.26
C THR A 53 -8.63 2.99 7.26
N ILE A 54 -9.15 3.51 6.15
CA ILE A 54 -10.57 3.86 5.98
C ILE A 54 -11.43 2.62 6.25
N VAL A 55 -11.16 1.50 5.56
CA VAL A 55 -11.97 0.28 5.72
C VAL A 55 -11.93 -0.25 7.15
N LEU A 56 -10.77 -0.27 7.80
CA LEU A 56 -10.65 -0.72 9.18
C LEU A 56 -11.41 0.19 10.16
N VAL A 57 -11.33 1.50 9.98
CA VAL A 57 -12.04 2.49 10.80
C VAL A 57 -13.55 2.35 10.61
N PHE A 58 -14.04 2.30 9.38
CA PHE A 58 -15.46 2.13 9.08
C PHE A 58 -16.01 0.79 9.58
N ASN A 59 -15.27 -0.32 9.40
CA ASN A 59 -15.66 -1.62 9.94
C ASN A 59 -15.76 -1.61 11.46
N LYS A 60 -14.86 -0.89 12.15
CA LYS A 60 -14.91 -0.75 13.61
C LYS A 60 -16.14 0.04 14.07
N PHE A 61 -16.50 1.11 13.36
CA PHE A 61 -17.73 1.86 13.66
C PHE A 61 -19.01 1.08 13.36
N SER A 62 -19.03 0.28 12.28
CA SER A 62 -20.22 -0.49 11.90
C SER A 62 -20.48 -1.72 12.79
N ASN A 63 -19.45 -2.28 13.43
CA ASN A 63 -19.57 -3.44 14.32
C ASN A 63 -19.67 -3.03 15.82
N SER A 64 -19.80 -1.73 16.11
CA SER A 64 -20.03 -1.19 17.46
C SER A 64 -21.52 -0.93 17.70
#